data_AF-A0A0F8ZCL5-F1
#
_entry.id   AF-A0A0F8ZCL5-F1
#
_cell.length_a   1.000
_cell.length_b   1.000
_cell.length_c   1.000
_cell.angle_alpha   90.00
_cell.angle_beta   90.00
_cell.angle_gamma   90.00
#
_symmetry.space_group_name_H-M   'P 1'
#
loop_
_entity.id
_entity.type
_entity.pdbx_description
1 polymer ?
#
loop_
_entity_poly.entity_id
_entity_poly.type
_entity_poly.pdbx_seq_one_letter_code
_entity_poly.pdbx_strand_id
1 'polypeptide(L)'
;LELRGSRLKFDTAQSDEGVFLRPAAGGAEVRADRYLGVFPKTIQAQVPATLTGPQRLIVRRRLRPTQPEPTQFTYDTVLLPA
;
A
#
# COMPACT_ATOMS: atom_id res chain seq x y z
N LEU A 1 -3.95 -0.48 -9.27
CA LEU A 1 -3.52 0.72 -8.52
C LEU A 1 -2.06 1.03 -8.86
N GLU A 2 -1.75 2.28 -9.21
CA GLU A 2 -0.37 2.76 -9.35
C GLU A 2 -0.12 3.89 -8.35
N LEU A 3 0.92 3.75 -7.53
CA LEU A 3 1.36 4.76 -6.58
C LEU A 3 2.71 5.31 -7.03
N ARG A 4 2.82 6.63 -7.15
CA ARG A 4 4.06 7.34 -7.47
C ARG A 4 4.51 8.17 -6.28
N GLY A 5 5.82 8.21 -6.04
CA GLY A 5 6.38 8.92 -4.90
C GLY A 5 7.87 8.73 -4.77
N SER A 6 8.40 8.94 -3.56
CA SER A 6 9.83 8.77 -3.27
C SER A 6 10.04 7.69 -2.21
N ARG A 7 11.14 6.93 -2.40
CA ARG A 7 11.62 5.88 -1.51
C ARG A 7 10.63 4.72 -1.29
N LEU A 8 9.72 4.48 -2.23
CA LEU A 8 8.59 3.54 -2.11
C LEU A 8 8.97 2.06 -2.01
N LYS A 9 10.22 1.67 -2.23
CA LYS A 9 10.64 0.26 -2.20
C LYS A 9 10.48 -0.34 -0.80
N PHE A 10 10.00 -1.59 -0.76
CA PHE A 10 9.86 -2.42 0.43
C PHE A 10 10.10 -3.88 0.06
N ASP A 11 10.28 -4.76 1.05
CA ASP A 11 10.45 -6.19 0.84
C ASP A 11 9.08 -6.88 0.86
N THR A 12 8.67 -7.47 -0.26
CA THR A 12 7.38 -8.17 -0.39
C THR A 12 7.33 -9.46 0.41
N ALA A 13 8.47 -10.04 0.81
CA ALA A 13 8.54 -11.22 1.66
C ALA A 13 8.19 -10.91 3.12
N GLN A 14 8.34 -9.65 3.55
CA GLN A 14 7.94 -9.21 4.88
C GLN A 14 6.41 -9.01 4.91
N SER A 15 5.72 -9.71 5.83
CA SER A 15 4.26 -9.66 5.93
C SER A 15 3.74 -8.33 6.47
N ASP A 16 4.57 -7.61 7.23
CA ASP A 16 4.28 -6.30 7.82
C ASP A 16 4.60 -5.12 6.89
N GLU A 17 5.29 -5.38 5.77
CA GLU A 17 5.52 -4.41 4.70
C GLU A 17 4.51 -4.58 3.57
N GLY A 18 4.19 -3.50 2.87
CA GLY A 18 3.27 -3.56 1.74
C GLY A 18 2.40 -2.34 1.56
N VAL A 19 1.47 -2.50 0.63
CA VAL A 19 0.37 -1.57 0.38
C VAL A 19 -0.90 -2.14 0.99
N PHE A 20 -1.55 -1.32 1.81
CA PHE A 20 -2.77 -1.62 2.51
C PHE A 20 -3.80 -0.52 2.22
N LEU A 21 -5.08 -0.88 2.27
CA LEU A 21 -6.18 0.02 1.99
C LEU A 21 -7.22 -0.12 3.09
N ARG A 22 -7.79 1.01 3.49
CA ARG A 22 -8.84 1.03 4.50
C ARG A 22 -9.94 2.00 4.08
N PRO A 23 -11.22 1.60 4.11
CA PRO A 23 -12.32 2.49 3.76
C PRO A 23 -12.31 3.76 4.60
N ALA A 24 -12.51 4.92 3.96
CA ALA A 24 -12.54 6.20 4.67
C ALA A 24 -13.69 6.30 5.68
N ALA A 25 -14.80 5.60 5.42
CA ALA A 25 -15.95 5.47 6.31
C ALA A 25 -15.68 4.65 7.59
N GLY A 26 -14.48 4.08 7.72
CA GLY A 26 -14.15 3.10 8.76
C GLY A 26 -14.34 1.68 8.25
N GLY A 27 -13.50 0.75 8.74
CA GLY A 27 -13.51 -0.64 8.29
C GLY A 27 -12.16 -1.33 8.52
N ALA A 28 -12.13 -2.61 8.15
CA ALA A 28 -10.91 -3.40 8.19
C ALA A 28 -9.89 -2.88 7.18
N GLU A 29 -8.61 -3.00 7.55
CA GLU A 29 -7.52 -2.80 6.63
C GLU A 29 -7.34 -4.04 5.77
N VAL A 30 -7.15 -3.84 4.47
CA VAL A 30 -7.00 -4.89 3.48
C VAL A 30 -5.70 -4.70 2.73
N ARG A 31 -4.86 -5.74 2.67
CA ARG A 31 -3.61 -5.71 1.90
C ARG A 31 -3.92 -5.80 0.41
N ALA A 32 -3.08 -5.20 -0.43
CA ALA A 32 -3.12 -5.44 -1.87
C ALA A 32 -2.92 -6.94 -2.19
N ASP A 33 -3.71 -7.47 -3.13
CA ASP A 33 -3.71 -8.89 -3.52
C ASP A 33 -2.37 -9.30 -4.15
N ARG A 34 -1.83 -8.44 -5.01
CA ARG A 34 -0.63 -8.73 -5.78
C ARG A 34 0.17 -7.48 -6.09
N TYR A 35 1.49 -7.60 -6.07
CA TYR A 35 2.39 -6.57 -6.58
C TYR A 35 2.86 -6.95 -7.99
N LEU A 36 2.60 -6.08 -8.95
CA LEU A 36 3.12 -6.19 -10.32
C LEU A 36 4.56 -5.63 -10.41
N GLY A 37 4.87 -4.66 -9.55
CA GLY A 37 6.22 -4.11 -9.40
C GLY A 37 6.35 -3.21 -8.18
N VAL A 38 7.48 -3.32 -7.46
CA VAL A 38 7.81 -2.49 -6.30
C VAL A 38 9.17 -1.84 -6.56
N PHE A 39 9.14 -0.57 -6.96
CA PHE A 39 10.31 0.20 -7.35
C PHE A 39 10.53 1.37 -6.37
N PRO A 40 11.74 1.97 -6.32
CA PRO A 40 12.03 3.08 -5.41
C PRO A 40 11.12 4.31 -5.58
N LYS A 41 10.48 4.50 -6.73
CA LYS A 41 9.61 5.66 -7.02
C LYS A 41 8.19 5.29 -7.42
N THR A 42 7.92 4.01 -7.66
CA THR A 42 6.63 3.56 -8.19
C THR A 42 6.28 2.21 -7.58
N ILE A 43 5.03 2.04 -7.18
CA ILE A 43 4.46 0.74 -6.84
C ILE A 43 3.27 0.49 -7.75
N GLN A 44 3.23 -0.69 -8.37
CA GLN A 44 2.10 -1.17 -9.13
C GLN A 44 1.53 -2.38 -8.41
N ALA A 45 0.26 -2.28 -8.00
CA ALA A 45 -0.41 -3.30 -7.22
C ALA A 45 -1.84 -3.54 -7.71
N GLN A 46 -2.27 -4.79 -7.66
CA GLN A 46 -3.67 -5.18 -7.76
C GLN A 46 -4.27 -5.15 -6.36
N VAL A 47 -5.41 -4.47 -6.24
CA VAL A 47 -6.18 -4.38 -4.99
C VAL A 47 -7.50 -5.09 -5.22
N PRO A 48 -8.14 -5.63 -4.17
CA PRO A 48 -9.42 -6.31 -4.31
C PRO A 48 -10.46 -5.44 -5.02
N ALA A 49 -11.13 -5.99 -6.03
CA ALA A 49 -12.16 -5.28 -6.80
C ALA A 49 -13.38 -4.90 -5.95
N THR A 50 -13.55 -5.53 -4.78
CA THR A 50 -14.58 -5.19 -3.80
C THR A 50 -14.31 -3.86 -3.09
N LEU A 51 -13.08 -3.34 -3.14
CA LEU A 51 -12.75 -2.04 -2.59
C LEU A 51 -13.10 -0.93 -3.59
N THR A 52 -14.12 -0.16 -3.30
CA THR A 52 -14.55 0.99 -4.11
C THR A 52 -14.70 2.24 -3.24
N GLY A 53 -14.74 3.41 -3.88
CA GLY A 53 -14.97 4.69 -3.21
C GLY A 53 -13.73 5.22 -2.48
N PRO A 54 -13.91 6.17 -1.54
CA PRO A 54 -12.80 6.79 -0.81
C PRO A 54 -12.08 5.80 0.12
N GLN A 55 -10.77 5.73 0.00
CA GLN A 55 -9.89 4.84 0.74
C GLN A 55 -8.71 5.61 1.33
N ARG A 56 -8.26 5.22 2.52
CA ARG A 56 -6.93 5.54 3.02
C ARG A 56 -5.97 4.47 2.54
N LEU A 57 -5.07 4.86 1.64
CA LEU A 57 -3.94 4.08 1.20
C LEU A 57 -2.82 4.17 2.21
N ILE A 58 -2.30 3.03 2.63
CA ILE A 58 -1.30 2.91 3.68
C ILE A 58 -0.12 2.11 3.11
N VAL A 59 1.07 2.70 3.12
CA VAL A 59 2.30 2.02 2.70
C VAL A 59 3.16 1.79 3.92
N ARG A 60 3.44 0.53 4.25
CA ARG A 60 4.36 0.14 5.32
C ARG A 60 5.67 -0.34 4.71
N ARG A 61 6.78 0.25 5.14
CA ARG A 61 8.12 -0.13 4.68
C ARG A 61 9.19 0.16 5.72
N ARG A 62 10.26 -0.64 5.78
CA ARG A 62 11.47 -0.27 6.53
C ARG A 62 12.33 0.69 5.73
N LEU A 63 12.74 1.81 6.34
CA LEU A 63 13.64 2.77 5.70
C LEU A 63 15.10 2.33 5.77
N ARG A 64 15.41 1.42 6.69
CA ARG A 64 16.73 0.86 6.95
C ARG A 64 16.59 -0.63 7.24
N PRO A 65 17.52 -1.49 6.78
CA PRO A 65 17.45 -2.93 7.04
C PRO A 65 17.38 -3.31 8.52
N THR A 66 17.99 -2.50 9.40
CA THR A 66 18.05 -2.75 10.84
C THR A 66 16.84 -2.22 11.61
N GLN A 67 15.83 -1.69 10.91
CA GLN A 67 14.66 -1.10 11.56
C GLN A 67 13.71 -2.22 12.02
N PRO A 68 13.31 -2.27 13.31
CA PRO A 68 12.49 -3.35 13.83
C PRO A 68 11.08 -3.32 13.23
N GLU A 69 10.45 -2.15 13.19
CA GLU A 69 9.08 -1.96 12.71
C GLU A 69 9.04 -1.11 11.43
N PRO A 70 8.12 -1.38 10.49
CA PRO A 70 8.01 -0.58 9.28
C PRO A 70 7.48 0.83 9.58
N THR A 71 7.98 1.81 8.84
CA THR A 71 7.41 3.16 8.82
C THR A 71 6.14 3.17 7.97
N GLN A 72 5.07 3.74 8.52
CA GLN A 72 3.79 3.89 7.84
C GLN A 72 3.68 5.25 7.14
N PHE A 73 3.28 5.25 5.87
CA PHE A 73 2.92 6.42 5.10
C PHE A 73 1.45 6.31 4.69
N THR A 74 0.66 7.36 4.89
CA THR A 74 -0.78 7.35 4.61
C THR A 74 -1.11 8.40 3.55
N TYR A 75 -1.99 8.03 2.62
CA TYR A 75 -2.47 8.87 1.53
C TYR A 75 -3.97 8.67 1.37
N ASP A 76 -4.70 9.72 1.03
CA ASP A 76 -6.09 9.58 0.62
C ASP A 76 -6.16 9.26 -0.88
N THR A 77 -7.04 8.34 -1.23
CA THR A 77 -7.28 7.96 -2.62
C THR A 77 -8.75 7.61 -2.84
N VAL A 78 -9.18 7.56 -4.10
CA VAL A 78 -10.52 7.11 -4.48
C VAL A 78 -10.34 5.97 -5.47
N LEU A 79 -10.86 4.79 -5.09
CA LEU A 79 -10.90 3.65 -6.00
C LEU A 79 -12.18 3.72 -6.83
N LEU A 80 -12.01 3.72 -8.14
CA LEU A 80 -13.11 3.57 -9.07
C LEU A 80 -13.44 2.08 -9.21
N PRO A 81 -14.72 1.71 -9.40
CA PRO A 81 -15.09 0.35 -9.75
C PRO A 81 -14.33 -0.07 -11.02
N ALA A 82 -13.83 -1.31 -11.01
CA ALA A 82 -13.08 -1.90 -12.12
C ALA A 82 -13.97 -2.24 -13.31
#